data_AF-A0A7Y6XYF2-F1
#
_entry.id   AF-A0A7Y6XYF2-F1
#
_cell.length_a   1.000
_cell.length_b   1.000
_cell.length_c   1.000
_cell.angle_alpha   90.00
_cell.angle_beta   90.00
_cell.angle_gamma   90.00
#
_symmetry.space_group_name_H-M   'P 1'
#
loop_
_entity.id
_entity.type
_entity.pdbx_description
1 polymer ?
#
loop_
_entity_poly.entity_id
_entity_poly.type
_entity_poly.pdbx_seq_one_letter_code
_entity_poly.pdbx_strand_id
1 'polypeptide(L)'
;MKLIGTRSLLGAAAMVIVGIVVSMMANHYFTSGTGEEALTTSRWWWEIVLNLQILCAAFIWFAHTEQVKSATGWRHAVTLLQMLSSLMAVLLPIWIALFAITLGWFEVRPGLEIINQAFFLCLGLWVSARILIWAIKCWGKKRLLLPKHIEEGRWHLVLLGVSPLIAVLVLTAVEMSRGGYQHYIYAPFLLYIQAAVPYLQVSFRLEKT
;
A
#
# COMPACT_ATOMS: atom_id res chain seq x y z
N MET A 1 12.65 3.54 23.85
CA MET A 1 11.37 3.51 23.08
C MET A 1 10.67 2.19 23.42
N LYS A 2 9.54 2.19 24.14
CA LYS A 2 8.85 0.94 24.55
C LYS A 2 7.92 0.48 23.41
N LEU A 3 8.20 -0.68 22.81
CA LEU A 3 7.29 -1.37 21.88
C LEU A 3 6.12 -1.94 22.69
N ILE A 4 4.89 -1.47 22.43
CA ILE A 4 3.70 -1.95 23.16
C ILE A 4 2.59 -2.39 22.18
N GLY A 5 2.57 -1.88 20.94
CA GLY A 5 1.65 -2.30 19.88
C GLY A 5 2.24 -3.36 18.95
N THR A 6 2.41 -4.60 19.45
CA THR A 6 2.93 -5.73 18.63
C THR A 6 2.06 -6.00 17.40
N ARG A 7 0.75 -5.80 17.49
CA ARG A 7 -0.18 -6.10 16.39
C ARG A 7 -0.22 -5.03 15.30
N SER A 8 -0.12 -3.75 15.66
CA SER A 8 0.06 -2.69 14.66
C SER A 8 1.41 -2.85 13.97
N LEU A 9 2.45 -3.34 14.66
CA LEU A 9 3.73 -3.65 14.03
C LEU A 9 3.60 -4.73 12.95
N LEU A 10 2.75 -5.75 13.17
CA LEU A 10 2.43 -6.75 12.14
C LEU A 10 1.82 -6.10 10.90
N GLY A 11 0.89 -5.15 11.09
CA GLY A 11 0.31 -4.38 9.99
C GLY A 11 1.34 -3.56 9.21
N ALA A 12 2.26 -2.89 9.92
CA ALA A 12 3.37 -2.17 9.29
C ALA A 12 4.31 -3.11 8.51
N ALA A 13 4.68 -4.24 9.11
CA ALA A 13 5.54 -5.23 8.48
C ALA A 13 4.91 -5.80 7.21
N ALA A 14 3.62 -6.14 7.25
CA ALA A 14 2.88 -6.61 6.08
C ALA A 14 2.93 -5.62 4.92
N MET A 15 2.69 -4.32 5.20
CA MET A 15 2.76 -3.29 4.17
C MET A 15 4.17 -3.19 3.57
N VAL A 16 5.21 -3.15 4.41
CA VAL A 16 6.60 -3.05 3.93
C VAL A 16 6.99 -4.26 3.07
N ILE A 17 6.66 -5.48 3.51
CA ILE A 17 6.94 -6.71 2.76
C ILE A 17 6.29 -6.65 1.38
N VAL A 18 5.01 -6.27 1.28
CA VAL A 18 4.32 -6.18 -0.01
C VAL A 18 4.90 -5.10 -0.89
N GLY A 19 5.25 -3.93 -0.32
CA GLY A 19 5.94 -2.87 -1.05
C GLY A 19 7.25 -3.34 -1.67
N ILE A 20 8.05 -4.13 -0.94
CA ILE A 20 9.28 -4.74 -1.44
C ILE A 20 8.97 -5.74 -2.57
N VAL A 21 8.02 -6.65 -2.38
CA VAL A 21 7.64 -7.65 -3.39
C VAL A 21 7.21 -7.00 -4.71
N VAL A 22 6.31 -6.01 -4.65
CA VAL A 22 5.82 -5.32 -5.86
C VAL A 22 6.96 -4.55 -6.53
N SER A 23 7.86 -3.95 -5.77
CA SER A 23 9.04 -3.24 -6.30
C SER A 23 10.05 -4.18 -6.94
N MET A 24 10.25 -5.38 -6.36
CA MET A 24 11.08 -6.42 -6.97
C MET A 24 10.48 -6.94 -8.27
N MET A 25 9.16 -7.14 -8.32
CA MET A 25 8.44 -7.51 -9.55
C MET A 25 8.62 -6.45 -10.63
N ALA A 26 8.42 -5.17 -10.28
CA ALA A 26 8.59 -4.06 -11.21
C ALA A 26 10.04 -3.93 -11.69
N ASN A 27 11.02 -4.00 -10.78
CA ASN A 27 12.44 -3.97 -11.13
C ASN A 27 12.74 -5.07 -12.14
N HIS A 28 12.37 -6.31 -11.83
CA HIS A 28 12.63 -7.42 -12.72
C HIS A 28 11.97 -7.24 -14.09
N TYR A 29 10.73 -6.74 -14.14
CA TYR A 29 10.04 -6.45 -15.39
C TYR A 29 10.82 -5.47 -16.29
N PHE A 30 11.37 -4.40 -15.70
CA PHE A 30 12.06 -3.33 -16.44
C PHE A 30 13.57 -3.57 -16.65
N THR A 31 14.23 -4.39 -15.83
CA THR A 31 15.67 -4.67 -15.94
C THR A 31 16.01 -5.97 -16.67
N SER A 32 15.09 -6.94 -16.75
CA SER A 32 15.30 -8.19 -17.51
C SER A 32 15.12 -7.95 -19.01
N GLY A 33 16.12 -7.35 -19.64
CA GLY A 33 16.12 -6.98 -21.06
C GLY A 33 16.22 -8.15 -22.05
N THR A 34 16.34 -9.40 -21.61
CA THR A 34 16.64 -10.55 -22.49
C THR A 34 16.04 -11.84 -21.94
N GLY A 35 15.60 -12.73 -22.84
CA GLY A 35 14.74 -13.89 -22.59
C GLY A 35 15.30 -15.05 -21.75
N GLU A 36 15.95 -14.78 -20.62
CA GLU A 36 16.27 -15.78 -19.62
C GLU A 36 15.28 -15.70 -18.45
N GLU A 37 14.75 -16.87 -18.07
CA GLU A 37 13.76 -17.15 -17.02
C GLU A 37 13.37 -15.96 -16.14
N ALA A 38 12.29 -15.29 -16.52
CA ALA A 38 11.80 -14.17 -15.75
C ALA A 38 11.39 -14.65 -14.33
N LEU A 39 11.75 -13.93 -13.27
CA LEU A 39 11.25 -14.14 -11.90
C LEU A 39 9.71 -14.27 -11.91
N THR A 40 9.04 -13.50 -12.76
CA THR A 40 7.58 -13.55 -12.95
C THR A 40 7.09 -14.83 -13.64
N THR A 41 7.94 -15.58 -14.34
CA THR A 41 7.60 -16.91 -14.88
C THR A 41 8.09 -18.04 -13.99
N SER A 42 8.96 -17.75 -13.01
CA SER A 42 9.47 -18.75 -12.08
C SER A 42 8.40 -19.23 -11.10
N ARG A 43 8.16 -20.54 -11.08
CA ARG A 43 7.25 -21.18 -10.12
C ARG A 43 7.67 -20.91 -8.66
N TRP A 44 8.96 -21.05 -8.36
CA TRP A 44 9.50 -20.87 -7.01
C TRP A 44 9.27 -19.44 -6.49
N TRP A 45 9.40 -18.43 -7.35
CA TRP A 45 9.08 -17.06 -7.00
C TRP A 45 7.63 -16.90 -6.57
N TRP A 46 6.69 -17.43 -7.36
CA TRP A 46 5.26 -17.34 -7.02
C TRP A 46 4.90 -18.13 -5.77
N GLU A 47 5.53 -19.28 -5.51
CA GLU A 47 5.35 -20.00 -4.25
C GLU A 47 5.78 -19.15 -3.05
N ILE A 48 6.93 -18.47 -3.12
CA ILE A 48 7.39 -17.54 -2.08
C ILE A 48 6.43 -16.37 -1.92
N VAL A 49 6.05 -15.72 -3.03
CA VAL A 49 5.14 -14.56 -3.03
C VAL A 49 3.79 -14.92 -2.42
N LEU A 50 3.20 -16.05 -2.80
CA LEU A 50 1.90 -16.51 -2.29
C LEU A 50 1.96 -16.81 -0.79
N ASN A 51 3.00 -17.51 -0.32
CA ASN A 51 3.20 -17.76 1.10
C ASN A 51 3.36 -16.45 1.89
N LEU A 52 4.12 -15.49 1.35
CA LEU A 52 4.23 -14.15 1.94
C LEU A 52 2.90 -13.40 1.95
N GLN A 53 2.08 -13.52 0.91
CA GLN A 53 0.76 -12.87 0.87
C GLN A 53 -0.20 -13.46 1.90
N ILE A 54 -0.20 -14.77 2.09
CA ILE A 54 -0.99 -15.43 3.14
C ILE A 54 -0.56 -14.91 4.52
N LEU A 55 0.75 -14.84 4.77
CA LEU A 55 1.30 -14.30 6.02
C LEU A 55 0.91 -12.83 6.24
N CYS A 56 1.06 -11.99 5.21
CA CYS A 56 0.72 -10.57 5.28
C CYS A 56 -0.78 -10.35 5.48
N ALA A 57 -1.63 -11.17 4.83
CA ALA A 57 -3.08 -11.12 5.03
C ALA A 57 -3.46 -11.49 6.46
N ALA A 58 -2.81 -12.52 7.04
CA ALA A 58 -2.98 -12.89 8.44
C ALA A 58 -2.53 -11.76 9.38
N PHE A 59 -1.41 -11.09 9.09
CA PHE A 59 -0.95 -9.94 9.87
C PHE A 59 -1.95 -8.77 9.86
N ILE A 60 -2.48 -8.41 8.69
CA ILE A 60 -3.52 -7.38 8.58
C ILE A 60 -4.79 -7.81 9.32
N TRP A 61 -5.17 -9.08 9.20
CA TRP A 61 -6.33 -9.64 9.89
C TRP A 61 -6.20 -9.48 11.41
N PHE A 62 -5.07 -9.90 11.98
CA PHE A 62 -4.80 -9.75 13.42
C PHE A 62 -4.64 -8.29 13.86
N ALA A 63 -4.16 -7.40 12.99
CA ALA A 63 -4.06 -5.98 13.28
C ALA A 63 -5.44 -5.30 13.45
N HIS A 64 -6.47 -5.76 12.74
CA HIS A 64 -7.78 -5.08 12.71
C HIS A 64 -8.92 -5.82 13.41
N THR A 65 -8.88 -7.14 13.57
CA THR A 65 -10.04 -7.92 14.02
C THR A 65 -10.63 -7.45 15.35
N GLU A 66 -9.79 -7.15 16.34
CA GLU A 66 -10.29 -6.62 17.62
C GLU A 66 -10.82 -5.19 17.53
N GLN A 67 -10.23 -4.36 16.67
CA GLN A 67 -10.72 -2.99 16.45
C GLN A 67 -12.09 -3.00 15.77
N VAL A 68 -12.32 -3.93 14.82
CA VAL A 68 -13.61 -4.11 14.16
C VAL A 68 -14.65 -4.62 15.16
N LYS A 69 -14.31 -5.60 16.00
CA LYS A 69 -15.21 -6.16 17.03
C LYS A 69 -15.61 -5.15 18.10
N SER A 70 -14.70 -4.25 18.48
CA SER A 70 -14.94 -3.25 19.53
C SER A 70 -15.60 -1.96 19.04
N ALA A 71 -15.62 -1.71 17.73
CA ALA A 71 -16.20 -0.51 17.16
C ALA A 71 -17.71 -0.64 16.94
N THR A 72 -18.46 0.44 17.18
CA THR A 72 -19.92 0.52 16.95
C THR A 72 -20.29 1.72 16.08
N GLY A 73 -21.45 1.64 15.41
CA GLY A 73 -21.97 2.70 14.54
C GLY A 73 -21.05 3.03 13.36
N TRP A 74 -20.88 4.32 13.06
CA TRP A 74 -20.04 4.77 11.94
C TRP A 74 -18.55 4.41 12.11
N ARG A 75 -18.07 4.26 13.35
CA ARG A 75 -16.68 3.84 13.61
C ARG A 75 -16.45 2.41 13.13
N HIS A 76 -17.44 1.54 13.27
CA HIS A 76 -17.37 0.17 12.76
C HIS A 76 -17.17 0.16 11.24
N ALA A 77 -17.96 0.96 10.50
CA ALA A 77 -17.82 1.08 9.05
C ALA A 77 -16.43 1.58 8.63
N VAL A 78 -15.88 2.56 9.34
CA VAL A 78 -14.53 3.09 9.08
C VAL A 78 -13.47 2.01 9.30
N THR A 79 -13.50 1.33 10.45
CA THR A 79 -12.50 0.31 10.79
C THR A 79 -12.60 -0.91 9.85
N LEU A 80 -13.82 -1.30 9.47
CA LEU A 80 -14.04 -2.37 8.50
C LEU A 80 -13.49 -1.99 7.12
N LEU A 81 -13.74 -0.76 6.66
CA LEU A 81 -13.20 -0.29 5.38
C LEU A 81 -11.66 -0.19 5.40
N GLN A 82 -11.08 0.24 6.53
CA GLN A 82 -9.62 0.24 6.72
C GLN A 82 -9.04 -1.18 6.65
N MET A 83 -9.72 -2.15 7.26
CA MET A 83 -9.34 -3.56 7.19
C MET A 83 -9.44 -4.09 5.76
N LEU A 84 -10.57 -3.88 5.07
CA LEU A 84 -10.79 -4.35 3.70
C LEU A 84 -9.81 -3.72 2.71
N SER A 85 -9.61 -2.40 2.79
CA SER A 85 -8.62 -1.71 1.94
C SER A 85 -7.20 -2.21 2.19
N SER A 86 -6.83 -2.49 3.45
CA SER A 86 -5.52 -3.04 3.78
C SER A 86 -5.34 -4.48 3.30
N LEU A 87 -6.40 -5.30 3.35
CA LEU A 87 -6.40 -6.65 2.78
C LEU A 87 -6.26 -6.60 1.26
N MET A 88 -7.01 -5.74 0.58
CA MET A 88 -6.88 -5.55 -0.87
C MET A 88 -5.48 -5.07 -1.26
N ALA A 89 -4.90 -4.13 -0.51
CA ALA A 89 -3.55 -3.66 -0.73
C ALA A 89 -2.54 -4.80 -0.55
N VAL A 90 -2.63 -5.59 0.52
CA VAL A 90 -1.71 -6.70 0.71
C VAL A 90 -1.83 -7.74 -0.40
N LEU A 91 -3.04 -8.06 -0.84
CA LEU A 91 -3.26 -9.06 -1.90
C LEU A 91 -2.93 -8.56 -3.32
N LEU A 92 -2.41 -7.33 -3.48
CA LEU A 92 -2.07 -6.77 -4.79
C LEU A 92 -1.19 -7.68 -5.67
N PRO A 93 -0.14 -8.36 -5.17
CA PRO A 93 0.64 -9.29 -6.00
C PRO A 93 -0.19 -10.44 -6.58
N ILE A 94 -1.20 -10.93 -5.85
CA ILE A 94 -2.12 -11.96 -6.34
C ILE A 94 -3.01 -11.38 -7.44
N TRP A 95 -3.53 -10.17 -7.25
CA TRP A 95 -4.31 -9.49 -8.29
C TRP A 95 -3.49 -9.30 -9.57
N ILE A 96 -2.25 -8.84 -9.45
CA ILE A 96 -1.33 -8.71 -10.58
C ILE A 96 -1.13 -10.06 -11.27
N ALA A 97 -0.94 -11.15 -10.52
CA ALA A 97 -0.81 -12.49 -11.07
C ALA A 97 -2.05 -12.88 -11.88
N LEU A 98 -3.24 -12.74 -11.28
CA LEU A 98 -4.50 -13.11 -11.92
C LEU A 98 -4.75 -12.28 -13.20
N PHE A 99 -4.52 -10.97 -13.15
CA PHE A 99 -4.62 -10.10 -14.34
C PHE A 99 -3.60 -10.49 -15.41
N ALA A 100 -2.38 -10.82 -15.01
CA ALA A 100 -1.35 -11.23 -15.95
C ALA A 100 -1.68 -12.58 -16.61
N ILE A 101 -2.30 -13.53 -15.89
CA ILE A 101 -2.80 -14.79 -16.45
C ILE A 101 -3.92 -14.51 -17.46
N THR A 102 -4.94 -13.73 -17.07
CA THR A 102 -6.12 -13.51 -17.91
C THR A 102 -5.80 -12.75 -19.19
N LEU A 103 -4.77 -11.91 -19.17
CA LEU A 103 -4.34 -11.11 -20.32
C LEU A 103 -3.14 -11.69 -21.07
N GLY A 104 -2.64 -12.86 -20.67
CA GLY A 104 -1.49 -13.51 -21.31
C GLY A 104 -0.17 -12.74 -21.15
N TRP A 105 -0.05 -11.88 -20.13
CA TRP A 105 1.13 -11.01 -19.93
C TRP A 105 2.41 -11.76 -19.55
N PHE A 106 2.29 -13.02 -19.16
CA PHE A 106 3.45 -13.91 -18.95
C PHE A 106 4.09 -14.36 -20.26
N GLU A 107 3.31 -14.45 -21.33
CA GLU A 107 3.79 -14.85 -22.66
C GLU A 107 4.16 -13.62 -23.49
N VAL A 108 3.30 -12.61 -23.50
CA VAL A 108 3.48 -11.37 -24.26
C VAL A 108 3.53 -10.21 -23.30
N ARG A 109 4.71 -9.61 -23.13
CA ARG A 109 4.90 -8.45 -22.26
C ARG A 109 3.98 -7.30 -22.70
N PRO A 110 3.21 -6.67 -21.77
CA PRO A 110 2.36 -5.54 -22.12
C PRO A 110 3.20 -4.36 -22.61
N GLY A 111 2.66 -3.59 -23.55
CA GLY A 111 3.28 -2.34 -23.96
C GLY A 111 3.34 -1.32 -22.80
N LEU A 112 4.32 -0.41 -22.85
CA LEU A 112 4.49 0.64 -21.83
C LEU A 112 3.21 1.44 -21.57
N GLU A 113 2.41 1.71 -22.60
CA GLU A 113 1.15 2.44 -22.46
C GLU A 113 0.16 1.73 -21.53
N ILE A 114 0.02 0.41 -21.67
CA ILE A 114 -0.86 -0.41 -20.81
C ILE A 114 -0.35 -0.39 -19.36
N ILE A 115 0.97 -0.47 -19.17
CA ILE A 115 1.59 -0.41 -17.84
C ILE A 115 1.35 0.96 -17.21
N ASN A 116 1.47 2.05 -17.98
CA ASN A 116 1.18 3.40 -17.50
C ASN A 116 -0.25 3.52 -17.02
N GLN A 117 -1.20 3.05 -17.83
CA GLN A 117 -2.62 3.08 -17.48
C GLN A 117 -2.90 2.26 -16.21
N ALA A 118 -2.34 1.04 -16.12
CA ALA A 118 -2.48 0.20 -14.94
C ALA A 118 -1.87 0.85 -13.68
N PHE A 119 -0.69 1.45 -13.81
CA PHE A 119 -0.01 2.16 -12.72
C PHE A 119 -0.84 3.34 -12.20
N PHE A 120 -1.32 4.21 -13.10
CA PHE A 120 -2.15 5.36 -12.72
C PHE A 120 -3.52 4.93 -12.19
N LEU A 121 -4.09 3.83 -12.69
CA LEU A 121 -5.32 3.25 -12.14
C LEU A 121 -5.09 2.77 -10.70
N CYS A 122 -4.02 2.02 -10.44
CA CYS A 122 -3.67 1.57 -9.09
C CYS A 122 -3.43 2.76 -8.14
N LEU A 123 -2.72 3.80 -8.59
CA LEU A 123 -2.49 5.02 -7.82
C LEU A 123 -3.80 5.78 -7.55
N GLY A 124 -4.69 5.86 -8.54
CA GLY A 124 -6.01 6.46 -8.40
C GLY A 124 -6.89 5.71 -7.40
N LEU A 125 -6.90 4.37 -7.46
CA LEU A 125 -7.59 3.50 -6.48
C LEU A 125 -7.01 3.65 -5.06
N TRP A 126 -5.69 3.80 -4.95
CA TRP A 126 -5.02 4.04 -3.67
C TRP A 126 -5.47 5.36 -3.03
N VAL A 127 -5.47 6.45 -3.81
CA VAL A 127 -5.90 7.77 -3.34
C VAL A 127 -7.39 7.79 -3.03
N SER A 128 -8.23 7.19 -3.89
CA SER A 128 -9.68 7.17 -3.69
C SER A 128 -10.09 6.40 -2.43
N ALA A 129 -9.43 5.27 -2.13
CA ALA A 129 -9.66 4.54 -0.88
C ALA A 129 -9.39 5.41 0.36
N ARG A 130 -8.32 6.23 0.34
CA ARG A 130 -7.99 7.16 1.43
C ARG A 130 -9.02 8.27 1.56
N ILE A 131 -9.45 8.86 0.44
CA ILE A 131 -10.49 9.89 0.42
C ILE A 131 -11.81 9.33 0.95
N LEU A 132 -12.18 8.12 0.55
CA LEU A 132 -13.41 7.46 1.01
C LEU A 132 -13.40 7.25 2.54
N ILE A 133 -12.29 6.74 3.09
CA ILE A 133 -12.14 6.58 4.55
C ILE A 133 -12.25 7.93 5.26
N TRP A 134 -11.65 9.00 4.71
CA TRP A 134 -11.74 10.35 5.28
C TRP A 134 -13.17 10.93 5.19
N ALA A 135 -13.85 10.74 4.07
CA ALA A 135 -15.22 11.20 3.85
C ALA A 135 -16.20 10.56 4.84
N ILE A 136 -16.10 9.24 5.06
CA ILE A 136 -16.94 8.52 6.04
C ILE A 136 -16.66 9.02 7.45
N LYS A 137 -15.40 9.31 7.80
CA LYS A 137 -15.05 9.92 9.10
C LYS A 137 -15.69 11.30 9.27
N CYS A 138 -15.68 12.14 8.24
CA CYS A 138 -16.29 13.47 8.28
C CYS A 138 -17.82 13.37 8.41
N TRP A 139 -18.46 12.48 7.66
CA TRP A 139 -19.90 12.23 7.77
C TRP A 139 -20.25 11.76 9.18
N GLY A 140 -19.57 10.72 9.69
CA GLY A 140 -19.86 10.15 11.00
C GLY A 140 -19.77 11.16 12.15
N LYS A 141 -18.87 12.14 12.05
CA LYS A 141 -18.75 13.24 13.04
C LYS A 141 -19.60 14.48 12.72
N LYS A 142 -20.34 14.49 11.60
CA LYS A 142 -21.13 15.63 11.10
C LYS A 142 -20.34 16.94 11.05
N ARG A 143 -19.02 16.86 10.87
CA ARG A 143 -18.10 18.00 10.82
C ARG A 143 -16.94 17.66 9.92
N LEU A 144 -16.46 18.65 9.19
CA LEU A 144 -15.25 18.53 8.38
C LEU A 144 -14.06 18.36 9.33
N LEU A 145 -13.39 17.21 9.25
CA LEU A 145 -12.28 16.89 10.13
C LEU A 145 -10.96 17.30 9.51
N LEU A 146 -10.35 18.32 10.11
CA LEU A 146 -8.92 18.48 10.01
C LEU A 146 -8.25 17.30 10.73
N PRO A 147 -7.10 16.80 10.25
CA PRO A 147 -6.30 15.84 10.99
C PRO A 147 -6.09 16.36 12.42
N LYS A 148 -6.42 15.58 13.46
CA LYS A 148 -6.23 15.98 14.87
C LYS A 148 -4.83 16.57 15.15
N HIS A 149 -3.83 16.03 14.47
CA HIS A 149 -2.46 16.52 14.52
C HIS A 149 -2.28 17.98 14.11
N ILE A 150 -3.10 18.51 13.20
CA ILE A 150 -3.12 19.93 12.83
C ILE A 150 -3.73 20.74 13.97
N GLU A 151 -4.84 20.28 14.54
CA GLU A 151 -5.51 20.94 15.68
C GLU A 151 -4.61 20.97 16.93
N GLU A 152 -3.77 19.95 17.13
CA GLU A 152 -2.81 19.82 18.23
C GLU A 152 -1.43 20.45 17.93
N GLY A 153 -1.25 21.11 16.78
CA GLY A 153 0.04 21.73 16.38
C GLY A 153 1.16 20.73 16.04
N ARG A 154 0.85 19.44 15.92
CA ARG A 154 1.75 18.33 15.59
C ARG A 154 1.90 18.14 14.07
N TRP A 155 2.20 19.22 13.36
CA TRP A 155 2.36 19.24 11.89
C TRP A 155 3.39 18.22 11.37
N HIS A 156 4.44 17.96 12.14
CA HIS A 156 5.47 16.97 11.81
C HIS A 156 4.93 15.55 11.62
N LEU A 157 3.87 15.14 12.34
CA LEU A 157 3.25 13.82 12.17
C LEU A 157 2.40 13.72 10.91
N VAL A 158 1.78 14.83 10.49
CA VAL A 158 1.08 14.91 9.21
C VAL A 158 2.08 14.85 8.06
N LEU A 159 3.18 15.61 8.18
CA LEU A 159 4.28 15.57 7.21
C LEU A 159 4.86 14.16 7.10
N LEU A 160 5.08 13.45 8.22
CA LEU A 160 5.55 12.07 8.20
C LEU A 160 4.58 11.12 7.46
N GLY A 161 3.27 11.32 7.62
CA GLY A 161 2.25 10.48 6.96
C GLY A 161 2.11 10.76 5.46
N VAL A 162 2.37 11.99 5.02
CA VAL A 162 2.17 12.42 3.62
C VAL A 162 3.50 12.46 2.84
N SER A 163 4.65 12.51 3.52
CA SER A 163 5.97 12.63 2.89
C SER A 163 6.29 11.49 1.91
N PRO A 164 5.93 10.21 2.14
CA PRO A 164 6.23 9.19 1.15
C PRO A 164 5.40 9.38 -0.13
N LEU A 165 4.16 9.87 -0.01
CA LEU A 165 3.31 10.18 -1.17
C LEU A 165 3.85 11.39 -1.94
N ILE A 166 4.28 12.45 -1.24
CA ILE A 166 4.92 13.60 -1.88
C ILE A 166 6.21 13.18 -2.60
N ALA A 167 7.03 12.34 -1.95
CA ALA A 167 8.24 11.81 -2.55
C ALA A 167 7.93 11.01 -3.82
N VAL A 168 6.91 10.15 -3.81
CA VAL A 168 6.44 9.43 -5.00
C VAL A 168 6.09 10.40 -6.11
N LEU A 169 5.24 11.39 -5.85
CA LEU A 169 4.77 12.34 -6.87
C LEU A 169 5.93 13.15 -7.45
N VAL A 170 6.80 13.70 -6.60
CA VAL A 170 7.94 14.52 -7.03
C VAL A 170 8.95 13.70 -7.81
N LEU A 171 9.36 12.54 -7.29
CA LEU A 171 10.32 11.69 -7.98
C LEU A 171 9.75 11.20 -9.30
N THR A 172 8.47 10.81 -9.34
CA THR A 172 7.80 10.39 -10.58
C THR A 172 7.75 11.52 -11.61
N ALA A 173 7.42 12.75 -11.20
CA ALA A 173 7.43 13.89 -12.11
C ALA A 173 8.84 14.18 -12.67
N VAL A 174 9.86 14.11 -11.82
CA VAL A 174 11.28 14.27 -12.23
C VAL A 174 11.69 13.16 -13.20
N GLU A 175 11.36 11.91 -12.89
CA GLU A 175 11.73 10.76 -13.72
C GLU A 175 11.01 10.79 -15.08
N MET A 176 9.71 11.10 -15.09
CA MET A 176 8.95 11.28 -16.33
C MET A 176 9.51 12.43 -17.17
N SER A 177 9.96 13.53 -16.56
CA SER A 177 10.58 14.64 -17.29
C SER A 177 11.90 14.27 -17.97
N ARG A 178 12.57 13.21 -17.48
CA ARG A 178 13.80 12.65 -18.04
C ARG A 178 13.54 11.52 -19.04
N GLY A 179 12.28 11.13 -19.26
CA GLY A 179 11.91 9.97 -20.07
C GLY A 179 12.28 8.63 -19.42
N GLY A 180 12.50 8.61 -18.10
CA GLY A 180 12.86 7.41 -17.36
C GLY A 180 11.67 6.56 -16.93
N TYR A 181 11.95 5.37 -16.42
CA TYR A 181 10.96 4.38 -15.97
C TYR A 181 11.21 3.89 -14.53
N GLN A 182 12.14 4.50 -13.80
CA GLN A 182 12.46 4.03 -12.44
C GLN A 182 11.30 4.22 -11.45
N HIS A 183 10.34 5.09 -11.76
CA HIS A 183 9.15 5.31 -10.92
C HIS A 183 8.29 4.07 -10.75
N TYR A 184 8.25 3.14 -11.70
CA TYR A 184 7.56 1.87 -11.50
C TYR A 184 8.20 1.01 -10.40
N ILE A 185 9.49 1.21 -10.15
CA ILE A 185 10.28 0.41 -9.21
C ILE A 185 10.14 0.97 -7.80
N TYR A 186 10.39 2.26 -7.58
CA TYR A 186 10.37 2.82 -6.22
C TYR A 186 8.97 3.24 -5.73
N ALA A 187 8.04 3.56 -6.64
CA ALA A 187 6.74 4.09 -6.23
C ALA A 187 5.91 3.09 -5.42
N PRO A 188 5.84 1.79 -5.77
CA PRO A 188 5.15 0.81 -4.93
C PRO A 188 5.72 0.78 -3.52
N PHE A 189 7.05 0.68 -3.36
CA PHE A 189 7.67 0.69 -2.04
C PHE A 189 7.28 1.91 -1.20
N LEU A 190 7.37 3.11 -1.76
CA LEU A 190 7.04 4.34 -1.04
C LEU A 190 5.55 4.48 -0.72
N LEU A 191 4.66 4.03 -1.61
CA LEU A 191 3.21 4.00 -1.32
C LEU A 191 2.90 3.04 -0.18
N TYR A 192 3.52 1.86 -0.16
CA TYR A 192 3.33 0.91 0.94
C TYR A 192 3.98 1.39 2.24
N ILE A 193 5.09 2.13 2.19
CA ILE A 193 5.61 2.86 3.36
C ILE A 193 4.57 3.85 3.87
N GLN A 194 3.95 4.65 2.99
CA GLN A 194 2.87 5.56 3.37
C GLN A 194 1.75 4.82 4.10
N ALA A 195 1.37 3.62 3.63
CA ALA A 195 0.41 2.78 4.32
C ALA A 195 0.90 2.19 5.64
N ALA A 196 2.21 1.97 5.79
CA ALA A 196 2.82 1.52 7.04
C ALA A 196 2.84 2.61 8.11
N VAL A 197 2.94 3.90 7.74
CA VAL A 197 3.10 5.01 8.70
C VAL A 197 2.02 5.03 9.81
N PRO A 198 0.70 4.93 9.52
CA PRO A 198 -0.31 4.91 10.57
C PRO A 198 -0.11 3.77 11.58
N TYR A 199 0.28 2.58 11.10
CA TYR A 199 0.55 1.44 11.98
C TYR A 199 1.78 1.69 12.88
N LEU A 200 2.84 2.28 12.31
CA LEU A 200 4.04 2.65 13.05
C LEU A 200 3.74 3.75 14.08
N GLN A 201 2.94 4.74 13.73
CA GLN A 201 2.50 5.80 14.64
C GLN A 201 1.75 5.25 15.86
N VAL A 202 0.86 4.29 15.64
CA VAL A 202 0.16 3.57 16.72
C VAL A 202 1.13 2.73 17.55
N SER A 203 2.01 1.95 16.92
CA SER A 203 3.00 1.10 17.60
C SER A 203 3.93 1.88 18.53
N PHE A 204 4.28 3.11 18.15
CA PHE A 204 5.19 3.98 18.90
C PHE A 204 4.48 5.04 19.76
N ARG A 205 3.14 4.99 19.90
CA ARG A 205 2.32 5.97 20.65
C ARG A 205 2.55 7.42 20.24
N LEU A 206 2.80 7.65 18.95
CA LEU A 206 2.80 9.02 18.42
C LEU A 206 1.39 9.61 18.44
N GLU A 207 0.37 8.76 18.33
CA GLU A 207 -1.04 9.06 18.61
C GLU A 207 -1.38 8.69 20.07
N LYS A 208 -1.77 9.67 20.90
CA LYS A 208 -2.55 9.39 22.12
C LYS A 208 -4.00 9.25 21.68
N THR A 209 -4.50 8.01 21.56
CA THR A 209 -5.92 7.72 21.31
C THR A 209 -6.80 8.25 22.43
#